data_AF-A0A7X7NA41-F1
#
_entry.id   AF-A0A7X7NA41-F1
#
_cell.length_a   1.000
_cell.length_b   1.000
_cell.length_c   1.000
_cell.angle_alpha   90.00
_cell.angle_beta   90.00
_cell.angle_gamma   90.00
#
_symmetry.space_group_name_H-M   'P 1'
#
loop_
_entity.id
_entity.type
_entity.pdbx_description
1 polymer ?
#
loop_
_entity_poly.entity_id
_entity_poly.type
_entity_poly.pdbx_seq_one_letter_code
_entity_poly.pdbx_strand_id
1 'polypeptide(L)'
;MHIRAEVTDDVHCPHTNPDVPWEGDGIQFALGFPKQDGYFELGVALDAKGIPCPGCWIVPSGFKAEAIRYAIISSVLRTSDGVVYVISIPLSAFGVNSATVSEGFSFNFLVNDCDDFKSRKCFIRLAPGIGSAQTMEHAPKVICK
;
A
#
# COMPACT_ATOMS: atom_id res chain seq x y z
N MET A 1 -10.25 7.70 -2.32
CA MET A 1 -9.22 7.13 -3.20
C MET A 1 -9.50 5.64 -3.34
N HIS A 2 -9.42 5.12 -4.57
CA HIS A 2 -9.63 3.71 -4.87
C HIS A 2 -8.41 3.17 -5.62
N ILE A 3 -7.89 2.03 -5.17
CA ILE A 3 -6.77 1.32 -5.81
C ILE A 3 -7.25 -0.10 -6.09
N ARG A 4 -7.03 -0.57 -7.31
CA ARG A 4 -7.19 -1.98 -7.69
C ARG A 4 -5.87 -2.47 -8.26
N ALA A 5 -5.34 -3.54 -7.69
CA ALA A 5 -4.12 -4.20 -8.17
C ALA A 5 -4.43 -5.67 -8.45
N GLU A 6 -4.07 -6.11 -9.64
CA GLU A 6 -4.12 -7.52 -10.05
C GLU A 6 -2.69 -8.01 -10.11
N VAL A 7 -2.38 -9.00 -9.26
CA VAL A 7 -1.05 -9.54 -9.08
C VAL A 7 -1.07 -10.99 -9.52
N THR A 8 -0.22 -11.34 -10.48
CA THR A 8 0.02 -12.75 -10.83
C THR A 8 1.16 -13.29 -9.99
N ASP A 9 0.88 -14.41 -9.33
CA ASP A 9 1.76 -15.07 -8.38
C ASP A 9 1.34 -16.56 -8.33
N ASP A 10 2.31 -17.45 -8.53
CA ASP A 10 2.11 -18.89 -8.54
C ASP A 10 2.12 -19.50 -7.13
N VAL A 11 2.77 -18.86 -6.16
CA VAL A 11 2.90 -19.32 -4.78
C VAL A 11 2.60 -18.17 -3.83
N HIS A 12 1.38 -18.15 -3.31
CA HIS A 12 0.96 -17.11 -2.38
C HIS A 12 1.15 -17.51 -0.91
N CYS A 13 2.21 -16.99 -0.30
CA CYS A 13 2.62 -17.07 1.09
C CYS A 13 2.53 -15.70 1.82
N PRO A 14 1.33 -15.28 2.28
CA PRO A 14 1.22 -14.14 3.18
C PRO A 14 1.94 -14.41 4.51
N HIS A 15 2.49 -13.36 5.12
CA HIS A 15 3.18 -13.49 6.39
C HIS A 15 2.20 -13.70 7.55
N THR A 16 2.56 -14.56 8.50
CA THR A 16 1.66 -14.90 9.63
C THR A 16 1.72 -13.89 10.78
N ASN A 17 2.82 -13.14 10.89
CA ASN A 17 2.96 -12.04 11.85
C ASN A 17 2.36 -10.73 11.29
N PRO A 18 1.28 -10.19 11.89
CA PRO A 18 0.63 -8.96 11.41
C PRO A 18 1.47 -7.69 11.62
N ASP A 19 2.56 -7.75 12.37
CA ASP A 19 3.46 -6.59 12.57
C ASP A 19 4.45 -6.40 11.43
N VAL A 20 4.74 -7.47 10.67
CA VAL A 20 5.69 -7.46 9.54
C VAL A 20 5.07 -8.05 8.25
N PRO A 21 3.85 -7.64 7.86
CA PRO A 21 3.15 -8.22 6.72
C PRO A 21 3.89 -8.04 5.38
N TRP A 22 4.86 -7.11 5.31
CA TRP A 22 5.73 -6.90 4.15
C TRP A 22 6.78 -8.02 3.95
N GLU A 23 6.94 -8.94 4.90
CA GLU A 23 7.81 -10.12 4.77
C GLU A 23 7.13 -11.29 4.03
N GLY A 24 5.87 -11.16 3.66
CA GLY A 24 5.15 -12.11 2.82
C GLY A 24 4.47 -11.40 1.65
N ASP A 25 3.57 -12.11 0.98
CA ASP A 25 2.85 -11.53 -0.15
C ASP A 25 1.85 -10.46 0.27
N GLY A 26 1.88 -9.37 -0.49
CA GLY A 26 1.03 -8.23 -0.26
C GLY A 26 1.47 -7.04 -1.09
N ILE A 27 0.65 -6.00 -1.03
CA ILE A 27 0.93 -4.75 -1.73
C ILE A 27 1.25 -3.65 -0.74
N GLN A 28 2.16 -2.76 -1.12
CA GLN A 28 2.40 -1.51 -0.41
C GLN A 28 2.32 -0.35 -1.42
N PHE A 29 1.88 0.80 -0.94
CA PHE A 29 1.77 2.00 -1.74
C PHE A 29 2.01 3.22 -0.87
N ALA A 30 2.50 4.28 -1.52
CA ALA A 30 2.80 5.52 -0.86
C ALA A 30 2.15 6.72 -1.56
N LEU A 31 1.75 7.69 -0.74
CA LEU A 31 1.01 8.87 -1.13
C LEU A 31 1.66 10.12 -0.54
N GLY A 32 2.16 11.00 -1.39
CA GLY A 32 2.68 12.32 -0.99
C GLY A 32 1.76 13.42 -1.52
N PHE A 33 0.99 14.06 -0.63
CA PHE A 33 0.12 15.17 -1.03
C PHE A 33 0.83 16.52 -0.91
N PRO A 34 0.44 17.52 -1.71
CA PRO A 34 0.95 18.88 -1.57
C PRO A 34 0.73 19.43 -0.15
N LYS A 35 1.66 20.27 0.32
CA LYS A 35 1.57 21.02 1.60
C LYS A 35 1.53 20.12 2.85
N GLN A 36 1.88 18.85 2.72
CA GLN A 36 2.13 17.95 3.85
C GLN A 36 3.62 17.71 4.01
N ASP A 37 4.06 17.59 5.27
CA ASP A 37 5.45 17.28 5.61
C ASP A 37 5.59 15.76 5.78
N GLY A 38 6.07 15.11 4.71
CA GLY A 38 6.19 13.66 4.62
C GLY A 38 5.19 13.02 3.66
N TYR A 39 5.03 11.71 3.77
CA TYR A 39 4.15 10.90 2.94
C TYR A 39 3.50 9.78 3.76
N PHE A 40 2.45 9.18 3.22
CA PHE A 40 1.85 7.97 3.77
C PHE A 40 2.50 6.75 3.12
N GLU A 41 2.83 5.71 3.89
CA GLU A 41 3.16 4.36 3.37
C GLU A 41 2.21 3.35 4.01
N LEU A 42 1.45 2.67 3.15
CA LEU A 42 0.29 1.86 3.50
C LEU A 42 0.35 0.55 2.71
N GLY A 43 -0.40 -0.45 3.14
CA GLY A 43 -0.48 -1.68 2.37
C GLY A 43 -1.56 -2.62 2.87
N VAL A 44 -1.74 -3.71 2.12
CA VAL A 44 -2.65 -4.80 2.49
C VAL A 44 -1.98 -6.11 2.13
N ALA A 45 -1.95 -7.02 3.10
CA ALA A 45 -1.64 -8.43 2.92
C ALA A 45 -2.83 -9.27 3.37
N LEU A 46 -2.80 -10.57 3.12
CA LEU A 46 -3.68 -11.51 3.83
C LEU A 46 -3.04 -11.89 5.16
N ASP A 47 -3.85 -12.21 6.17
CA ASP A 47 -3.36 -12.88 7.37
C ASP A 47 -3.37 -14.42 7.21
N ALA A 48 -2.95 -15.14 8.26
CA ALA A 48 -2.94 -16.60 8.27
C ALA A 48 -4.33 -17.26 8.08
N LYS A 49 -5.43 -16.50 8.19
CA LYS A 49 -6.80 -16.96 7.96
C LYS A 49 -7.33 -16.52 6.59
N GLY A 50 -6.50 -15.90 5.76
CA GLY A 50 -6.92 -15.36 4.46
C GLY A 50 -7.78 -14.10 4.58
N ILE A 51 -7.72 -13.39 5.70
CA ILE A 51 -8.46 -12.15 5.93
C ILE A 51 -7.57 -10.96 5.53
N PRO A 52 -8.08 -9.97 4.78
CA PRO A 52 -7.33 -8.74 4.50
C PRO A 52 -6.87 -8.04 5.78
N CYS A 53 -5.56 -7.84 5.90
CA CYS A 53 -4.90 -7.16 7.01
C CYS A 53 -4.27 -5.85 6.49
N PRO A 54 -4.93 -4.70 6.66
CA PRO A 54 -4.37 -3.42 6.27
C PRO A 54 -3.27 -2.98 7.25
N GLY A 55 -2.23 -2.36 6.69
CA GLY A 55 -1.11 -1.76 7.41
C GLY A 55 -0.93 -0.28 7.07
N CYS A 56 -0.32 0.46 8.00
CA CYS A 56 0.13 1.83 7.83
C CYS A 56 1.43 2.01 8.62
N TRP A 57 2.53 2.33 7.93
CA TRP A 57 3.87 2.33 8.51
C TRP A 57 4.48 3.73 8.58
N ILE A 58 4.22 4.56 7.59
CA ILE A 58 4.68 5.95 7.55
C ILE A 58 3.47 6.86 7.41
N VAL A 59 3.48 7.97 8.15
CA VAL A 59 2.50 9.05 8.02
C VAL A 59 3.21 10.41 8.06
N PRO A 60 2.67 11.44 7.40
CA PRO A 60 3.17 12.80 7.53
C PRO A 60 3.06 13.32 8.98
N SER A 61 3.85 14.35 9.29
CA SER A 61 3.78 15.06 10.57
C SER A 61 2.34 15.47 10.92
N GLY A 62 1.89 15.14 12.13
CA GLY A 62 0.53 15.46 12.61
C GLY A 62 -0.55 14.40 12.37
N PHE A 63 -0.24 13.32 11.64
CA PHE A 63 -1.13 12.17 11.46
C PHE A 63 -0.80 11.03 12.42
N LYS A 64 -1.75 10.11 12.60
CA LYS A 64 -1.56 8.87 13.36
C LYS A 64 -1.76 7.67 12.46
N ALA A 65 -0.77 6.79 12.38
CA ALA A 65 -0.81 5.60 11.53
C ALA A 65 -2.03 4.72 11.79
N GLU A 66 -2.39 4.52 13.06
CA GLU A 66 -3.57 3.75 13.46
C GLU A 66 -4.88 4.34 12.91
N ALA A 67 -5.05 5.66 12.94
CA ALA A 67 -6.25 6.30 12.40
C ALA A 67 -6.37 6.12 10.88
N ILE A 68 -5.24 6.17 10.16
CA ILE A 68 -5.21 5.91 8.72
C ILE A 68 -5.54 4.44 8.45
N ARG A 69 -4.91 3.51 9.18
CA ARG A 69 -5.14 2.07 9.07
C ARG A 69 -6.62 1.70 9.24
N TYR A 70 -7.32 2.26 10.22
CA TYR A 70 -8.75 1.99 10.42
C TYR A 70 -9.66 2.59 9.33
N ALA A 71 -9.18 3.59 8.58
CA ALA A 71 -9.91 4.14 7.45
C ALA A 71 -9.80 3.28 6.18
N ILE A 72 -8.94 2.25 6.18
CA ILE A 72 -8.72 1.37 5.03
C ILE A 72 -9.84 0.32 4.95
N ILE A 73 -10.65 0.43 3.90
CA ILE A 73 -11.58 -0.61 3.49
C ILE A 73 -10.88 -1.42 2.42
N SER A 74 -10.70 -2.72 2.65
CA SER A 74 -10.01 -3.60 1.70
C SER A 74 -10.77 -4.90 1.47
N SER A 75 -10.64 -5.40 0.23
CA SER A 75 -11.08 -6.73 -0.18
C SER A 75 -9.94 -7.35 -0.97
N VAL A 76 -9.67 -8.63 -0.72
CA VAL A 76 -8.64 -9.39 -1.42
C VAL A 76 -9.29 -10.67 -1.91
N LEU A 77 -9.20 -10.91 -3.22
CA LEU A 77 -9.78 -12.08 -3.87
C LEU A 77 -8.68 -12.91 -4.51
N ARG A 78 -8.57 -14.17 -4.09
CA ARG A 78 -7.78 -15.18 -4.80
C ARG A 78 -8.55 -15.62 -6.05
N THR A 79 -7.84 -15.66 -7.17
CA THR A 79 -8.35 -16.12 -8.47
C THR A 79 -7.46 -17.27 -8.98
N SER A 80 -7.81 -17.88 -10.10
CA SER A 80 -6.93 -18.86 -10.77
C SER A 80 -5.62 -18.24 -11.25
N ASP A 81 -5.62 -16.93 -11.52
CA ASP A 81 -4.54 -16.24 -12.22
C ASP A 81 -3.69 -15.35 -11.27
N GLY A 82 -3.96 -15.45 -9.96
CA GLY A 82 -3.27 -14.71 -8.91
C GLY A 82 -4.21 -14.08 -7.87
N VAL A 83 -3.93 -12.85 -7.48
CA VAL A 83 -4.61 -12.14 -6.38
C VAL A 83 -5.05 -10.75 -6.80
N VAL A 84 -6.31 -10.42 -6.51
CA VAL A 84 -6.87 -9.10 -6.76
C VAL A 84 -7.05 -8.37 -5.44
N TYR A 85 -6.34 -7.25 -5.28
CA TYR A 85 -6.49 -6.34 -4.15
C TYR A 85 -7.37 -5.16 -4.55
N VAL A 86 -8.38 -4.86 -3.74
CA VAL A 86 -9.23 -3.67 -3.88
C VAL A 86 -9.17 -2.89 -2.58
N ILE A 87 -8.73 -1.64 -2.65
CA ILE A 87 -8.53 -0.77 -1.50
C ILE A 87 -9.30 0.53 -1.70
N SER A 88 -10.01 0.97 -0.67
CA SER A 88 -10.75 2.23 -0.63
C SER A 88 -10.44 2.98 0.66
N ILE A 89 -10.03 4.23 0.53
CA ILE A 89 -9.72 5.12 1.66
C ILE A 89 -10.35 6.50 1.40
N PRO A 90 -11.17 7.05 2.31
CA PRO A 90 -11.71 8.40 2.17
C PRO A 90 -10.59 9.45 2.08
N LEU A 91 -10.74 10.46 1.21
CA LEU A 91 -9.74 11.54 1.11
C LEU A 91 -9.58 12.30 2.43
N SER A 92 -10.66 12.44 3.20
CA SER A 92 -10.65 13.08 4.51
C SER A 92 -9.74 12.39 5.51
N ALA A 93 -9.51 11.08 5.39
CA ALA A 93 -8.55 10.36 6.24
C ALA A 93 -7.12 10.88 6.04
N PHE A 94 -6.80 11.32 4.82
CA PHE A 94 -5.51 11.94 4.48
C PHE A 94 -5.47 13.44 4.74
N GLY A 95 -6.54 14.04 5.29
CA GLY A 95 -6.64 15.48 5.47
C GLY A 95 -6.71 16.26 4.14
N VAL A 96 -7.11 15.61 3.05
CA VAL A 96 -7.21 16.22 1.72
C VAL A 96 -8.62 16.13 1.16
N ASN A 97 -8.88 16.89 0.11
CA ASN A 97 -10.15 16.88 -0.62
C ASN A 97 -9.93 16.79 -2.13
N SER A 98 -11.02 16.85 -2.91
CA SER A 98 -10.98 16.79 -4.37
C SER A 98 -10.10 17.87 -5.00
N ALA A 99 -10.11 19.10 -4.45
CA ALA A 99 -9.27 20.19 -4.95
C ALA A 99 -7.78 19.94 -4.69
N THR A 100 -7.42 19.33 -3.56
CA THR A 100 -6.02 18.96 -3.31
C THR A 100 -5.53 17.88 -4.27
N VAL A 101 -6.34 16.86 -4.56
CA VAL A 101 -5.92 15.78 -5.47
C VAL A 101 -5.92 16.20 -6.94
N SER A 102 -6.65 17.26 -7.32
CA SER A 102 -6.59 17.83 -8.67
C SER A 102 -5.33 18.67 -8.92
N GLU A 103 -4.68 19.21 -7.87
CA GLU A 103 -3.32 19.78 -7.95
C GLU A 103 -2.25 18.70 -8.28
N GLY A 104 -2.61 17.43 -8.09
CA GLY A 104 -1.76 16.26 -8.28
C GLY A 104 -0.97 15.88 -7.02
N PHE A 105 -0.67 14.60 -6.89
CA PHE A 105 0.02 14.02 -5.74
C PHE A 105 1.05 12.98 -6.19
N SER A 106 2.10 12.76 -5.40
CA SER A 106 3.09 11.72 -5.66
C SER A 106 2.54 10.35 -5.27
N PHE A 107 2.72 9.36 -6.13
CA PHE A 107 2.26 7.99 -5.91
C PHE A 107 3.39 7.00 -6.19
N ASN A 108 3.59 6.04 -5.29
CA ASN A 108 4.46 4.89 -5.55
C ASN A 108 3.75 3.60 -5.12
N PHE A 109 4.15 2.48 -5.69
CA PHE A 109 3.52 1.18 -5.50
C PHE A 109 4.57 0.08 -5.58
N LEU A 110 4.43 -0.94 -4.73
CA LEU A 110 5.23 -2.15 -4.80
C LEU A 110 4.38 -3.37 -4.44
N VAL A 111 4.75 -4.50 -5.00
CA VAL A 111 4.21 -5.83 -4.69
C VAL A 111 5.34 -6.64 -4.07
N ASN A 112 5.12 -7.17 -2.87
CA ASN A 112 6.02 -8.10 -2.19
C ASN A 112 5.73 -9.53 -2.67
N ASP A 113 6.78 -10.34 -2.78
CA ASP A 113 6.77 -11.73 -3.24
C ASP A 113 7.46 -12.64 -2.20
N CYS A 114 6.84 -13.78 -1.86
CA CYS A 114 7.32 -14.78 -0.93
C CYS A 114 6.87 -16.20 -1.33
N ASP A 115 7.80 -17.16 -1.35
CA ASP A 115 7.49 -18.54 -1.76
C ASP A 115 7.50 -19.55 -0.59
N ASP A 116 7.94 -19.15 0.61
CA ASP A 116 8.29 -20.10 1.68
C ASP A 116 7.77 -19.76 3.09
N PHE A 117 6.93 -18.71 3.21
CA PHE A 117 6.38 -18.20 4.47
C PHE A 117 7.42 -17.70 5.49
N LYS A 118 8.70 -17.55 5.12
CA LYS A 118 9.75 -17.12 6.07
C LYS A 118 10.12 -15.66 5.92
N SER A 119 10.38 -15.23 4.69
CA SER A 119 10.77 -13.85 4.42
C SER A 119 10.54 -13.48 2.98
N ARG A 120 10.44 -12.18 2.74
CA ARG A 120 10.21 -11.64 1.40
C ARG A 120 11.39 -12.02 0.50
N LYS A 121 11.09 -12.77 -0.56
CA LYS A 121 12.04 -13.18 -1.59
C LYS A 121 12.40 -12.00 -2.49
N CYS A 122 11.40 -11.27 -2.98
CA CYS A 122 11.63 -10.10 -3.80
C CYS A 122 10.46 -9.10 -3.75
N PHE A 123 10.57 -8.03 -4.52
CA PHE A 123 9.46 -7.14 -4.81
C PHE A 123 9.62 -6.53 -6.19
N ILE A 124 8.49 -6.20 -6.83
CA ILE A 124 8.44 -5.32 -7.99
C ILE A 124 7.87 -3.97 -7.56
N ARG A 125 8.33 -2.88 -8.19
CA ARG A 125 7.92 -1.52 -7.83
C ARG A 125 7.75 -0.62 -9.03
N LEU A 126 6.88 0.38 -8.88
CA LEU A 126 6.61 1.39 -9.90
C LEU A 126 7.80 2.34 -10.11
N ALA A 127 8.40 2.82 -9.03
CA ALA A 127 9.58 3.68 -9.07
C ALA A 127 10.50 3.45 -7.85
N PRO A 128 11.80 3.78 -7.92
CA PRO A 128 12.69 3.70 -6.77
C PRO A 128 12.18 4.55 -5.58
N GLY A 129 12.49 4.11 -4.35
CA GLY A 129 12.03 4.80 -3.14
C GLY A 129 11.58 3.83 -2.06
N ILE A 130 10.28 3.58 -1.97
CA ILE A 130 9.68 2.61 -1.04
C ILE A 130 10.22 1.19 -1.23
N GLY A 131 10.28 0.42 -0.14
CA GLY A 131 10.91 -0.89 -0.08
C GLY A 131 12.46 -0.86 -0.11
N SER A 132 13.07 0.33 -0.10
CA SER A 132 14.53 0.51 -0.07
C SER A 132 14.94 1.75 0.73
N ALA A 133 15.14 2.90 0.07
CA ALA A 133 15.58 4.16 0.66
C ALA A 133 14.50 4.91 1.45
N GLN A 134 13.25 4.44 1.44
CA GLN A 134 12.10 5.06 2.11
C GLN A 134 11.96 6.55 1.79
N THR A 135 11.86 6.83 0.49
CA THR A 135 11.69 8.17 -0.07
C THR A 135 10.65 8.16 -1.20
N MET A 136 10.08 9.34 -1.46
CA MET A 136 9.16 9.61 -2.57
C MET A 136 9.80 10.44 -3.70
N GLU A 137 11.11 10.67 -3.66
CA GLU A 137 11.84 11.53 -4.61
C GLU A 137 11.62 11.15 -6.09
N HIS A 138 11.54 9.85 -6.39
CA HIS A 138 11.37 9.35 -7.76
C HIS A 138 9.92 8.93 -8.06
N ALA A 139 9.00 9.15 -7.12
CA ALA A 139 7.60 8.77 -7.30
C ALA A 139 6.95 9.61 -8.41
N PRO A 140 6.27 9.00 -9.39
CA PRO A 140 5.51 9.75 -10.37
C PRO A 140 4.39 10.56 -9.72
N LYS A 141 3.99 11.65 -10.39
CA LYS A 141 2.80 12.42 -10.01
C LYS A 141 1.56 11.90 -10.72
N VAL A 142 0.51 11.67 -9.95
CA VAL A 142 -0.84 11.39 -10.44
C VAL A 142 -1.63 12.68 -10.43
N ILE A 143 -2.30 13.00 -11.54
CA ILE A 143 -3.16 14.17 -11.68
C ILE A 143 -4.58 13.69 -11.94
N CYS A 144 -5.49 13.98 -11.01
CA CYS A 144 -6.92 13.69 -11.17
C CYS A 144 -7.59 14.87 -11.90
N LYS A 145 -8.25 14.58 -13.03
CA LYS A 145 -9.06 15.56 -13.77
C LYS A 145 -10.53 15.38 -13.44
#